data_AF-A0A3R7M3F3-F1
#
_entry.id   AF-A0A3R7M3F3-F1
#
_cell.length_a   1.000
_cell.length_b   1.000
_cell.length_c   1.000
_cell.angle_alpha   90.00
_cell.angle_beta   90.00
_cell.angle_gamma   90.00
#
_symmetry.space_group_name_H-M   'P 1'
#
loop_
_entity.id
_entity.type
_entity.pdbx_description
1 polymer ?
#
loop_
_entity_poly.entity_id
_entity_poly.type
_entity_poly.pdbx_seq_one_letter_code
_entity_poly.pdbx_strand_id
1 'polypeptide(L)'
;MKYLVWQRKLKGYVIYDVDKKGYEPSWDYPPSDTWGVIVLSSPNEDNFKGWAKQKKAEMIVMDCPDELDVKAMCAWRTRDKSAAEQTNYWKMVNKRMTEVDRSTLHF
;
A
#
# COMPACT_ATOMS: atom_id res chain seq x y z
N MET A 1 -14.56 -17.53 15.43
CA MET A 1 -14.29 -16.09 15.15
C MET A 1 -15.52 -15.19 15.26
N LYS A 2 -16.69 -15.54 14.70
CA LYS A 2 -17.92 -14.71 14.74
C LYS A 2 -18.32 -14.19 16.14
N TYR A 3 -18.26 -15.04 17.18
CA TYR A 3 -18.63 -14.66 18.55
C TYR A 3 -17.74 -13.56 19.19
N LEU A 4 -16.42 -13.60 18.95
CA LEU A 4 -15.48 -12.60 19.49
C LEU A 4 -15.60 -11.26 18.78
N VAL A 5 -15.86 -11.28 17.47
CA VAL A 5 -16.04 -10.08 16.64
C VAL A 5 -17.28 -9.29 17.08
N TRP A 6 -18.38 -9.99 17.37
CA TRP A 6 -19.63 -9.37 17.84
C TRP A 6 -19.50 -8.77 19.24
N GLN A 7 -18.80 -9.46 20.15
CA GLN A 7 -18.54 -9.00 21.52
C GLN A 7 -17.62 -7.78 21.59
N ARG A 8 -16.66 -7.64 20.66
CA ARG A 8 -15.59 -6.63 20.75
C ARG A 8 -15.60 -5.54 19.68
N LYS A 9 -16.51 -5.57 18.69
CA LYS A 9 -16.56 -4.62 17.56
C LYS A 9 -15.17 -4.37 16.92
N LEU A 10 -14.38 -5.43 16.76
CA LEU A 10 -13.03 -5.32 16.21
C LEU A 10 -13.12 -4.94 14.73
N LYS A 11 -12.82 -3.67 14.43
CA LYS A 11 -12.60 -3.18 13.07
C LYS A 11 -11.10 -3.26 12.79
N GLY A 12 -10.73 -3.87 11.67
CA GLY A 12 -9.33 -4.03 11.30
C GLY A 12 -9.15 -4.07 9.80
N TYR A 13 -7.90 -4.20 9.39
CA TYR A 13 -7.53 -4.46 8.00
C TYR A 13 -6.52 -5.60 7.94
N VAL A 14 -6.59 -6.40 6.88
CA VAL A 14 -5.59 -7.41 6.54
C VAL A 14 -4.78 -6.89 5.37
N ILE A 15 -3.45 -6.96 5.47
CA ILE A 15 -2.54 -6.74 4.35
C ILE A 15 -2.04 -8.11 3.91
N TYR A 16 -2.27 -8.46 2.65
CA TYR A 16 -1.88 -9.74 2.07
C TYR A 16 -1.00 -9.51 0.84
N ASP A 17 0.18 -10.12 0.81
CA ASP A 17 1.12 -10.02 -0.30
C ASP A 17 0.94 -11.22 -1.25
N VAL A 18 0.53 -10.94 -2.49
CA VAL A 18 0.33 -11.92 -3.56
C VAL A 18 1.58 -11.99 -4.41
N ASP A 19 2.33 -13.07 -4.23
CA ASP A 19 3.53 -13.37 -5.01
C ASP A 19 3.21 -13.93 -6.41
N LYS A 20 2.07 -14.62 -6.56
CA LYS A 20 1.68 -15.31 -7.81
C LYS A 20 0.17 -15.27 -8.06
N LYS A 21 -0.21 -15.14 -9.33
CA LYS A 21 -1.59 -15.31 -9.81
C LYS A 21 -2.20 -16.63 -9.34
N GLY A 22 -3.44 -16.58 -8.86
CA GLY A 22 -4.18 -17.74 -8.34
C GLY A 22 -3.93 -18.04 -6.86
N TYR A 23 -3.04 -17.29 -6.19
CA TYR A 23 -2.79 -17.36 -4.75
C TYR A 23 -3.46 -16.22 -3.98
N GLU A 24 -4.46 -15.57 -4.60
CA GLU A 24 -5.21 -14.49 -3.97
C GLU A 24 -6.11 -15.03 -2.85
N PRO A 25 -6.42 -14.23 -1.82
CA PRO A 25 -7.28 -14.67 -0.74
C PRO A 25 -8.69 -15.03 -1.24
N SER A 26 -9.28 -16.07 -0.66
CA SER A 26 -10.65 -16.47 -0.96
C SER A 26 -11.67 -15.35 -0.71
N TRP A 27 -12.81 -15.41 -1.41
CA TRP A 27 -13.93 -14.47 -1.25
C TRP A 27 -14.40 -14.32 0.20
N ASP A 28 -14.36 -15.38 0.99
CA ASP A 28 -14.80 -15.39 2.38
C ASP A 28 -13.73 -14.91 3.38
N TYR A 29 -12.53 -14.57 2.89
CA TYR A 29 -11.41 -14.12 3.70
C TYR A 29 -11.11 -12.64 3.52
N PRO A 30 -10.85 -11.92 4.62
CA PRO A 30 -11.37 -12.14 5.97
C PRO A 30 -12.89 -11.89 5.98
N PRO A 31 -13.60 -12.17 7.10
CA PRO A 31 -15.03 -11.91 7.20
C PRO A 31 -15.38 -10.47 6.79
N SER A 32 -16.13 -10.32 5.69
CA SER A 32 -16.41 -9.05 5.00
C SER A 32 -17.05 -7.99 5.89
N ASP A 33 -17.73 -8.42 6.94
CA ASP A 33 -18.63 -7.57 7.72
C ASP A 33 -17.85 -6.68 8.70
N THR A 34 -16.56 -6.95 8.91
CA THR A 34 -15.78 -6.30 9.98
C THR A 34 -14.34 -5.91 9.62
N TRP A 35 -13.75 -6.47 8.56
CA TRP A 35 -12.35 -6.21 8.22
C TRP A 35 -12.18 -5.83 6.74
N GLY A 36 -11.42 -4.75 6.49
CA GLY A 36 -10.96 -4.40 5.14
C GLY A 36 -9.80 -5.30 4.70
N VAL A 37 -9.58 -5.43 3.39
CA VAL A 37 -8.44 -6.18 2.82
C VAL A 37 -7.69 -5.29 1.87
N ILE A 38 -6.38 -5.19 2.09
CA ILE A 38 -5.44 -4.60 1.18
C ILE A 38 -4.61 -5.74 0.61
N VAL A 39 -4.67 -5.91 -0.71
CA VAL A 39 -3.88 -6.91 -1.41
C VAL A 39 -2.73 -6.18 -2.08
N LEU A 40 -1.51 -6.56 -1.74
CA LEU A 40 -0.29 -6.11 -2.40
C LEU A 40 0.08 -7.13 -3.46
N SER A 41 0.54 -6.69 -4.62
CA SER A 41 1.13 -7.58 -5.61
C SER A 41 2.31 -6.87 -6.28
N SER A 42 3.20 -7.68 -6.84
CA SER A 42 4.19 -7.19 -7.80
C SER A 42 3.49 -6.49 -8.97
N PRO A 43 4.17 -5.59 -9.72
CA PRO A 43 3.57 -4.76 -10.78
C PRO A 43 2.97 -5.54 -11.96
N ASN A 44 2.90 -6.87 -11.87
CA ASN A 44 2.15 -7.68 -12.80
C ASN A 44 0.65 -7.63 -12.49
N GLU A 45 -0.10 -6.85 -13.27
CA GLU A 45 -1.55 -6.69 -13.12
C GLU A 45 -2.33 -8.01 -13.14
N ASP A 46 -1.81 -9.04 -13.82
CA ASP A 46 -2.51 -10.32 -13.95
C ASP A 46 -2.66 -11.07 -12.63
N ASN A 47 -1.86 -10.71 -11.62
CA ASN A 47 -1.91 -11.27 -10.27
C ASN A 47 -3.08 -10.72 -9.43
N PHE A 48 -3.73 -9.62 -9.83
CA PHE A 48 -4.80 -9.00 -9.02
C PHE A 48 -6.17 -8.99 -9.72
N LYS A 49 -6.20 -9.04 -11.07
CA LYS A 49 -7.44 -8.94 -11.87
C LYS A 49 -8.55 -9.89 -11.42
N GLY A 50 -8.21 -11.14 -11.08
CA GLY A 50 -9.19 -12.14 -10.63
C GLY A 50 -9.87 -11.75 -9.32
N TRP A 51 -9.09 -11.33 -8.34
CA TRP A 51 -9.59 -10.94 -7.03
C TRP A 51 -10.33 -9.59 -7.05
N ALA A 52 -9.81 -8.62 -7.79
CA ALA A 52 -10.44 -7.31 -7.99
C ALA A 52 -11.88 -7.45 -8.49
N LYS A 53 -12.07 -8.31 -9.50
CA LYS A 53 -13.39 -8.60 -10.08
C LYS A 53 -14.33 -9.23 -9.06
N GLN A 54 -13.83 -10.16 -8.24
CA GLN A 54 -14.64 -10.75 -7.17
C GLN A 54 -15.08 -9.64 -6.20
N LYS A 55 -14.13 -8.87 -5.65
CA LYS A 55 -14.34 -7.92 -4.52
C LYS A 55 -14.87 -6.56 -4.90
N LYS A 56 -14.99 -6.27 -6.19
CA LYS A 56 -15.19 -4.90 -6.69
C LYS A 56 -14.18 -3.95 -6.02
N ALA A 57 -12.96 -4.46 -5.82
CA ALA A 57 -11.93 -3.72 -5.11
C ALA A 57 -11.40 -2.61 -6.00
N GLU A 58 -11.10 -1.46 -5.39
CA GLU A 58 -10.40 -0.38 -6.06
C GLU A 58 -8.93 -0.73 -6.19
N MET A 59 -8.39 -0.60 -7.40
CA MET A 59 -6.98 -0.82 -7.69
C MET A 59 -6.22 0.48 -7.53
N ILE A 60 -5.17 0.46 -6.70
CA ILE A 60 -4.23 1.58 -6.55
C ILE A 60 -2.88 1.10 -7.08
N VAL A 61 -2.40 1.71 -8.16
CA VAL A 61 -1.10 1.40 -8.76
C VAL A 61 -0.06 2.36 -8.17
N MET A 62 0.89 1.82 -7.40
CA MET A 62 1.97 2.58 -6.76
C MET A 62 3.29 2.49 -7.56
N ASP A 63 3.23 2.54 -8.89
CA ASP A 63 4.40 2.38 -9.77
C ASP A 63 5.19 3.68 -9.98
N CYS A 64 4.53 4.84 -9.84
CA CYS A 64 5.15 6.16 -9.96
C CYS A 64 4.61 7.08 -8.85
N PRO A 65 5.14 6.97 -7.62
CA PRO A 65 4.64 7.78 -6.52
C PRO A 65 4.96 9.24 -6.77
N ASP A 66 3.95 10.09 -6.63
CA ASP A 66 4.14 11.53 -6.81
C ASP A 66 4.87 12.15 -5.61
N GLU A 67 5.18 13.45 -5.68
CA GLU A 67 5.89 14.13 -4.59
C GLU A 67 5.15 14.01 -3.24
N LEU A 68 3.81 14.03 -3.25
CA LEU A 68 3.00 13.94 -2.03
C LEU A 68 3.01 12.53 -1.45
N ASP A 69 2.92 11.51 -2.28
CA ASP A 69 3.06 10.10 -1.88
C ASP A 69 4.41 9.89 -1.18
N VAL A 70 5.48 10.45 -1.75
CA VAL A 70 6.83 10.29 -1.21
C VAL A 70 7.04 11.10 0.05
N LYS A 71 6.44 12.28 0.18
CA LYS A 71 6.36 13.01 1.46
C LYS A 71 5.65 12.20 2.53
N ALA A 72 4.53 11.56 2.20
CA ALA A 72 3.78 10.73 3.15
C ALA A 72 4.61 9.52 3.60
N MET A 73 5.30 8.84 2.67
CA MET A 73 6.25 7.77 2.99
C MET A 73 7.39 8.23 3.89
N CYS A 74 7.95 9.42 3.62
CA CYS A 74 9.00 10.03 4.44
C CYS A 74 8.51 10.30 5.87
N ALA A 75 7.34 10.94 6.01
CA ALA A 75 6.73 11.24 7.30
C ALA A 75 6.46 9.94 8.09
N TRP A 76 5.92 8.92 7.45
CA TRP A 76 5.66 7.63 8.10
C TRP A 76 6.93 6.92 8.56
N ARG A 77 7.97 6.92 7.72
CA ARG A 77 9.26 6.27 8.00
C ARG A 77 10.05 6.97 9.11
N THR A 78 9.82 8.26 9.30
CA THR A 78 10.51 9.09 10.30
C THR A 78 9.57 9.55 11.43
N ARG A 79 8.44 8.86 11.62
CA ARG A 79 7.38 9.23 12.58
C ARG A 79 7.83 9.30 14.03
N ASP A 80 8.87 8.56 14.39
CA ASP A 80 9.47 8.53 15.73
C ASP A 80 10.60 9.56 15.90
N LYS A 81 10.94 10.30 14.85
CA LYS A 81 12.07 11.25 14.81
C LYS A 81 11.61 12.68 15.06
N SER A 82 12.57 13.53 15.43
CA SER A 82 12.35 14.97 15.62
C SER A 82 11.99 15.66 14.29
N ALA A 83 11.28 16.78 14.36
CA ALA A 83 10.91 17.56 13.17
C ALA A 83 12.12 17.97 12.30
N ALA A 84 13.28 18.20 12.93
CA ALA A 84 14.52 18.51 12.23
C ALA A 84 15.05 17.32 11.42
N GLU A 85 15.03 16.11 11.99
CA GLU A 85 15.42 14.89 11.31
C GLU A 85 14.46 14.55 10.17
N GLN A 86 13.15 14.69 10.37
CA GLN A 86 12.14 14.49 9.31
C GLN A 86 12.39 15.45 8.13
N THR A 87 12.67 16.72 8.43
CA THR A 87 13.00 17.75 7.43
C THR A 87 14.27 17.40 6.64
N ASN A 88 15.33 16.97 7.33
CA ASN A 88 16.58 16.58 6.68
C ASN A 88 16.42 15.32 5.82
N TYR A 89 15.63 14.34 6.29
CA TYR A 89 15.29 13.15 5.53
C TYR A 89 14.54 13.49 4.24
N TRP A 90 13.51 14.35 4.32
CA TRP A 90 12.79 14.84 3.14
C TRP A 90 13.71 15.53 2.13
N LYS A 91 14.60 16.42 2.58
CA LYS A 91 15.58 17.09 1.69
C LYS A 91 16.43 16.09 0.90
N MET A 92 16.89 15.02 1.55
CA MET A 92 17.68 13.98 0.89
C MET A 92 16.87 13.20 -0.14
N VAL A 93 15.63 12.83 0.18
CA VAL A 93 14.75 12.08 -0.73
C VAL A 93 14.34 12.94 -1.92
N ASN A 94 13.95 14.19 -1.68
CA ASN A 94 13.58 15.14 -2.74
C ASN A 94 14.73 15.37 -3.73
N LYS A 95 15.97 15.48 -3.24
CA LYS A 95 17.15 15.59 -4.11
C LYS A 95 17.25 14.40 -5.07
N ARG A 96 17.10 13.17 -4.56
CA ARG A 96 17.14 11.96 -5.39
C ARG A 96 16.00 11.91 -6.40
N MET A 97 14.80 12.31 -6.00
CA MET A 97 13.66 12.43 -6.92
C MET A 97 13.96 13.35 -8.10
N THR A 98 14.50 14.54 -7.83
CA THR A 98 14.86 15.50 -8.88
C THR A 98 15.99 15.01 -9.80
N GLU A 99 16.92 14.19 -9.28
CA GLU A 99 17.99 13.58 -10.07
C GLU A 99 17.45 12.48 -11.00
N VAL A 100 16.56 11.63 -10.49
CA VAL A 100 15.90 10.57 -11.29
C VAL A 100 15.08 11.19 -12.40
N ASP A 101 14.21 12.15 -12.09
CA ASP A 101 13.36 12.85 -13.06
C ASP A 101 14.18 13.49 -14.19
N ARG A 102 15.28 14.17 -13.84
CA ARG A 102 16.21 14.74 -14.83
C ARG A 102 16.88 13.68 -15.69
N SER A 103 17.20 12.51 -15.15
CA SER A 103 17.82 11.42 -15.89
C SER A 103 16.86 10.74 -16.88
N THR A 104 15.55 10.76 -16.60
CA THR A 104 14.53 10.18 -17.49
C THR A 104 14.23 11.07 -18.70
N LEU A 105 14.52 12.38 -18.61
CA LEU A 105 14.39 13.37 -19.69
C LEU A 105 15.59 13.42 -20.66
N HIS A 106 16.58 12.53 -20.51
CA HIS A 106 17.77 12.47 -21.37
C HIS A 106 17.87 11.16 -22.18
N PHE A 107 16.77 10.40 -22.27
CA PHE A 107 16.59 9.27 -23.19
C PHE A 107 15.63 9.63 -24.32
#